data_AF-A0A423K534-F1
#
_entry.id   AF-A0A423K534-F1
#
_cell.length_a   1.000
_cell.length_b   1.000
_cell.length_c   1.000
_cell.angle_alpha   90.00
_cell.angle_beta   90.00
_cell.angle_gamma   90.00
#
_symmetry.space_group_name_H-M   'P 1'
#
loop_
_entity.id
_entity.type
_entity.pdbx_description
1 polymer ?
#
loop_
_entity_poly.entity_id
_entity_poly.type
_entity_poly.pdbx_seq_one_letter_code
_entity_poly.pdbx_strand_id
1 'polypeptide(L)'
;MELPLETVALFALKLAYEREGESPILRDDPIMSDYEREVFGLLVRRGDVEGIQFRVMHCVGLALEAIGGVEMPLGRELRRLAADFSDARTMEELEAPVIALRDYLKDIQ
;
A
#
# COMPACT_ATOMS: atom_id res chain seq x y z
N MET A 1 -3.91 5.62 11.98
CA MET A 1 -2.84 5.12 11.07
C MET A 1 -3.29 3.87 10.30
N GLU A 2 -4.06 3.00 10.95
CA GLU A 2 -4.53 1.69 10.47
C GLU A 2 -5.34 1.76 9.17
N LEU A 3 -6.34 2.64 9.11
CA LEU A 3 -7.20 2.78 7.92
C LEU A 3 -6.41 3.26 6.68
N PRO A 4 -5.52 4.26 6.77
CA PRO A 4 -4.61 4.59 5.67
C PRO A 4 -3.78 3.41 5.17
N LEU A 5 -3.22 2.59 6.07
CA LEU A 5 -2.40 1.42 5.70
C LEU A 5 -3.22 0.34 4.97
N GLU A 6 -4.39 -0.01 5.50
CA GLU A 6 -5.33 -0.92 4.82
C GLU A 6 -5.71 -0.38 3.44
N THR A 7 -5.98 0.93 3.34
CA THR A 7 -6.39 1.55 2.07
C THR A 7 -5.27 1.52 1.03
N VAL A 8 -4.02 1.74 1.44
CA VAL A 8 -2.84 1.56 0.56
C VAL A 8 -2.78 0.13 0.03
N ALA A 9 -2.92 -0.86 0.91
CA ALA A 9 -2.89 -2.26 0.50
C ALA A 9 -4.05 -2.59 -0.47
N LEU A 10 -5.26 -2.14 -0.17
CA LEU A 10 -6.42 -2.34 -1.02
C LEU A 10 -6.21 -1.77 -2.42
N PHE A 11 -5.82 -0.49 -2.56
CA PHE A 11 -5.63 0.10 -3.89
C PHE A 11 -4.48 -0.53 -4.65
N ALA A 12 -3.39 -0.89 -3.97
CA ALA A 12 -2.27 -1.59 -4.60
C ALA A 12 -2.69 -2.99 -5.13
N LEU A 13 -3.48 -3.74 -4.36
CA LEU A 13 -3.98 -5.05 -4.78
C LEU A 13 -5.03 -4.95 -5.88
N LYS A 14 -5.87 -3.91 -5.86
CA LYS A 14 -6.80 -3.60 -6.97
C LYS A 14 -6.05 -3.36 -8.27
N LEU A 15 -5.03 -2.51 -8.26
CA LEU A 15 -4.17 -2.27 -9.43
C LEU A 15 -3.50 -3.55 -9.94
N ALA A 16 -3.08 -4.43 -9.02
CA ALA A 16 -2.36 -5.64 -9.38
C ALA A 16 -3.26 -6.76 -9.94
N TYR A 17 -4.49 -6.86 -9.45
CA TYR A 17 -5.28 -8.07 -9.62
C TYR A 17 -6.72 -7.84 -10.10
N GLU A 18 -7.28 -6.64 -9.98
CA GLU A 18 -8.61 -6.34 -10.51
C GLU A 18 -8.56 -6.29 -12.04
N ARG A 19 -9.46 -7.02 -12.69
CA ARG A 19 -9.52 -7.15 -14.15
C ARG A 19 -10.86 -6.67 -14.67
N GLU A 20 -10.83 -6.13 -15.89
CA GLU A 20 -12.06 -5.67 -16.55
C GLU A 20 -13.07 -6.83 -16.69
N GLY A 21 -14.30 -6.60 -16.22
CA GLY A 21 -15.38 -7.58 -16.26
C GLY A 21 -15.40 -8.57 -15.08
N GLU A 22 -14.41 -8.56 -14.19
CA GLU A 22 -14.42 -9.33 -12.95
C GLU A 22 -15.03 -8.52 -11.79
N SER A 23 -15.40 -9.20 -10.70
CA SER A 23 -15.88 -8.50 -9.50
C SER A 23 -14.77 -7.67 -8.88
N PRO A 24 -15.07 -6.45 -8.37
CA PRO A 24 -14.06 -5.59 -7.77
C PRO A 24 -13.52 -6.22 -6.49
N ILE A 25 -12.24 -5.97 -6.19
CA ILE A 25 -11.66 -6.38 -4.91
C ILE A 25 -12.14 -5.42 -3.81
N LEU A 26 -12.71 -5.99 -2.77
CA LEU A 26 -13.27 -5.34 -1.60
C LEU A 26 -12.39 -5.59 -0.37
N ARG A 27 -12.75 -4.96 0.75
CA ARG A 27 -11.98 -5.07 2.01
C ARG A 27 -12.04 -6.46 2.63
N ASP A 28 -13.14 -7.18 2.40
CA ASP A 28 -13.43 -8.50 2.94
C ASP A 28 -13.04 -9.65 1.99
N ASP A 29 -12.42 -9.34 0.85
CA ASP A 29 -11.92 -10.35 -0.06
C ASP A 29 -10.79 -11.18 0.56
N PRO A 30 -10.69 -12.49 0.29
CA PRO A 30 -9.63 -13.34 0.83
C PRO A 30 -8.21 -12.84 0.53
N ILE A 31 -8.01 -12.09 -0.55
CA ILE A 31 -6.70 -11.51 -0.89
C ILE A 31 -6.27 -10.40 0.09
N MET A 32 -7.22 -9.78 0.78
CA MET A 32 -6.98 -8.75 1.77
C MET A 32 -6.67 -9.30 3.16
N SER A 33 -6.79 -10.61 3.40
CA SER A 33 -6.73 -11.18 4.77
C SER A 33 -5.46 -10.84 5.55
N ASP A 34 -4.34 -10.65 4.85
CA ASP A 34 -3.05 -10.29 5.48
C ASP A 34 -2.83 -8.77 5.61
N TYR A 35 -3.79 -7.98 5.16
CA TYR A 35 -3.73 -6.52 5.02
C TYR A 35 -4.97 -5.80 5.57
N GLU A 36 -5.83 -6.51 6.30
CA GLU A 36 -6.99 -5.93 6.96
C GLU A 36 -6.58 -4.92 8.04
N ARG A 37 -7.50 -4.00 8.35
CA ARG A 37 -7.34 -3.00 9.39
C ARG A 37 -6.89 -3.60 10.73
N GLU A 38 -7.42 -4.76 11.13
CA GLU A 38 -7.05 -5.42 12.38
C GLU A 38 -5.58 -5.87 12.40
N VAL A 39 -5.07 -6.37 11.27
CA VAL A 39 -3.67 -6.79 11.11
C VAL A 39 -2.75 -5.58 11.26
N PHE A 40 -3.02 -4.49 10.52
CA PHE A 40 -2.27 -3.25 10.68
C PHE A 40 -2.44 -2.64 12.08
N GLY A 41 -3.62 -2.75 12.68
CA GLY A 41 -3.87 -2.28 14.04
C GLY A 41 -2.99 -2.95 15.08
N LEU A 42 -2.65 -4.23 14.92
CA LEU A 42 -1.70 -4.90 15.82
C LEU A 42 -0.29 -4.31 15.69
N LEU A 43 0.17 -4.07 14.46
CA LEU A 43 1.50 -3.52 14.20
C LEU A 43 1.62 -2.08 14.70
N VAL A 44 0.60 -1.26 14.44
CA VAL A 44 0.51 0.13 14.92
C VAL A 44 0.55 0.19 16.45
N ARG A 45 -0.22 -0.66 17.16
CA ARG A 45 -0.20 -0.71 18.63
C ARG A 45 1.14 -1.15 19.21
N ARG A 46 1.91 -1.96 18.46
CA ARG A 46 3.25 -2.40 18.86
C ARG A 46 4.35 -1.41 18.49
N GLY A 47 4.04 -0.38 17.70
CA GLY A 47 5.05 0.49 17.11
C GLY A 47 5.98 -0.25 16.14
N ASP A 48 5.48 -1.32 15.51
CA ASP A 48 6.28 -2.20 14.63
C ASP A 48 6.40 -1.57 13.24
N VAL A 49 7.30 -0.59 13.12
CA VAL A 49 7.57 0.15 11.88
C VAL A 49 8.04 -0.80 10.77
N GLU A 50 8.94 -1.73 11.08
CA GLU A 50 9.46 -2.68 10.10
C GLU A 50 8.36 -3.62 9.58
N GLY A 51 7.50 -4.13 10.46
CA GLY A 51 6.38 -4.98 10.09
C GLY A 51 5.32 -4.26 9.24
N ILE A 52 5.12 -2.96 9.48
CA ILE A 52 4.26 -2.10 8.66
C ILE A 52 4.91 -1.89 7.29
N GLN A 53 6.19 -1.50 7.26
CA GLN A 53 6.93 -1.27 6.05
C GLN A 53 6.97 -2.49 5.15
N PHE A 54 7.27 -3.65 5.72
CA PHE A 54 7.29 -4.92 4.98
C PHE A 54 5.96 -5.19 4.25
N ARG A 55 4.82 -5.06 4.94
CA ARG A 55 3.50 -5.34 4.35
C ARG A 55 3.13 -4.36 3.25
N VAL A 56 3.29 -3.06 3.52
CA VAL A 56 2.97 -2.01 2.53
C VAL A 56 3.87 -2.14 1.31
N MET A 57 5.18 -2.35 1.50
CA MET A 57 6.12 -2.47 0.40
C MET A 57 5.90 -3.72 -0.45
N HIS A 58 5.38 -4.80 0.14
CA HIS A 58 4.93 -5.96 -0.63
C HIS A 58 3.79 -5.59 -1.58
N CYS A 59 2.71 -4.98 -1.09
CA CYS A 59 1.57 -4.56 -1.92
C CYS A 59 2.00 -3.56 -3.00
N VAL A 60 2.80 -2.55 -2.61
CA VAL A 60 3.31 -1.53 -3.54
C VAL A 60 4.20 -2.15 -4.63
N GLY A 61 4.97 -3.18 -4.30
CA GLY A 61 5.76 -3.94 -5.29
C GLY A 61 4.88 -4.59 -6.35
N LEU A 62 3.78 -5.22 -5.95
CA LEU A 62 2.80 -5.84 -6.86
C LEU A 62 2.15 -4.78 -7.77
N ALA A 63 1.73 -3.64 -7.20
CA ALA A 63 1.17 -2.54 -7.97
C ALA A 63 2.18 -1.95 -8.96
N LEU A 64 3.44 -1.81 -8.56
CA LEU A 64 4.52 -1.32 -9.40
C LEU A 64 4.74 -2.23 -10.62
N GLU A 65 4.74 -3.54 -10.43
CA GLU A 65 4.84 -4.50 -11.54
C GLU A 65 3.64 -4.36 -12.49
N ALA A 66 2.43 -4.23 -11.95
CA ALA A 66 1.19 -4.13 -12.73
C ALA A 66 1.13 -2.89 -13.63
N ILE A 67 1.70 -1.76 -13.18
CA ILE A 67 1.76 -0.51 -13.96
C ILE A 67 2.98 -0.42 -14.88
N GLY A 68 3.68 -1.53 -15.12
CA GLY A 68 4.81 -1.60 -16.06
C GLY A 68 6.18 -1.24 -15.45
N GLY A 69 6.28 -1.16 -14.13
CA GLY A 69 7.53 -0.94 -13.41
C GLY A 69 8.06 0.49 -13.45
N VAL A 70 9.29 0.67 -12.95
CA VAL A 70 9.94 1.99 -12.77
C VAL A 70 10.27 2.73 -14.07
N GLU A 71 10.21 2.04 -15.20
CA GLU A 71 10.41 2.63 -16.52
C GLU A 71 9.23 3.52 -16.92
N MET A 72 8.03 3.22 -16.41
CA MET A 72 6.83 4.00 -16.66
C MET A 72 6.79 5.24 -15.76
N PRO A 73 6.27 6.39 -16.25
CA PRO A 73 6.15 7.60 -15.43
C PRO A 73 5.41 7.37 -14.10
N LEU A 74 4.34 6.58 -14.13
CA LEU A 74 3.58 6.24 -12.93
C LEU A 74 4.38 5.36 -11.96
N GLY A 75 5.06 4.33 -12.47
CA GLY A 75 5.89 3.45 -11.63
C GLY A 75 7.10 4.17 -11.01
N ARG A 76 7.67 5.15 -11.70
CA ARG A 76 8.76 5.98 -11.13
C ARG A 76 8.29 6.79 -9.93
N GLU A 77 7.12 7.41 -10.03
CA GLU A 77 6.56 8.19 -8.92
C GLU A 77 6.13 7.28 -7.77
N LEU A 78 5.50 6.14 -8.06
CA LEU A 78 5.18 5.14 -7.04
C LEU A 78 6.45 4.68 -6.30
N ARG A 79 7.54 4.40 -7.02
CA ARG A 79 8.81 4.00 -6.42
C ARG A 79 9.42 5.09 -5.54
N ARG A 80 9.30 6.36 -5.95
CA ARG A 80 9.77 7.51 -5.15
C ARG A 80 9.00 7.60 -3.82
N LEU A 81 7.68 7.57 -3.87
CA LEU A 81 6.83 7.59 -2.67
C LEU A 81 7.07 6.38 -1.75
N ALA A 82 7.30 5.21 -2.34
CA ALA A 82 7.63 4.01 -1.61
C ALA A 82 8.98 4.09 -0.90
N ALA A 83 9.95 4.79 -1.50
CA ALA A 83 11.24 5.08 -0.86
C ALA A 83 11.06 6.04 0.33
N ASP A 84 10.31 7.13 0.15
CA ASP A 84 9.99 8.08 1.24
C ASP A 84 9.33 7.37 2.44
N PHE A 85 8.43 6.43 2.18
CA PHE A 85 7.78 5.62 3.22
C PHE A 85 8.72 4.60 3.89
N SER A 86 9.66 4.03 3.13
CA SER A 86 10.68 3.09 3.66
C SER A 86 11.75 3.79 4.50
N ASP A 87 11.97 5.08 4.27
CA ASP A 87 12.98 5.86 4.99
C ASP A 87 12.52 6.30 6.39
N ALA A 88 11.20 6.29 6.66
CA ALA A 88 10.64 6.58 7.97
C ALA A 88 11.16 5.61 9.05
N ARG A 89 11.52 6.16 10.22
CA ARG A 89 12.09 5.43 11.37
C ARG A 89 11.17 5.38 12.57
N THR A 90 10.14 6.21 12.62
CA THR A 90 9.16 6.25 13.71
C THR A 90 7.73 6.16 13.19
N MET A 91 6.78 5.90 14.10
CA MET A 91 5.36 5.86 13.77
C MET A 91 4.84 7.21 13.29
N GLU A 92 5.36 8.30 13.85
CA GLU A 92 5.02 9.67 13.47
C GLU A 92 5.54 10.01 12.06
N GLU A 93 6.75 9.56 11.73
CA GLU A 93 7.34 9.76 10.40
C GLU A 93 6.61 9.01 9.29
N LEU A 94 5.84 7.96 9.61
CA LEU A 94 5.03 7.22 8.64
C LEU A 94 3.77 7.96 8.20
N GLU A 95 3.30 8.98 8.93
CA GLU A 95 2.01 9.61 8.69
C GLU A 95 1.94 10.32 7.33
N ALA A 96 2.91 11.16 7.01
CA ALA A 96 2.91 11.88 5.74
C ALA A 96 3.15 10.94 4.54
N PRO A 97 4.14 10.03 4.56
CA PRO A 97 4.38 9.11 3.44
C PRO A 97 3.23 8.12 3.19
N VAL A 98 2.53 7.62 4.22
CA VAL A 98 1.39 6.71 4.01
C VAL A 98 0.22 7.44 3.34
N ILE A 99 0.00 8.71 3.68
CA ILE A 99 -1.03 9.55 3.07
C ILE A 99 -0.69 9.78 1.59
N ALA A 100 0.56 10.12 1.30
CA ALA A 100 1.02 10.35 -0.07
C ALA A 100 0.90 9.08 -0.93
N LEU A 101 1.30 7.91 -0.41
CA LEU A 101 1.11 6.62 -1.09
C LEU A 101 -0.36 6.32 -1.35
N ARG A 102 -1.22 6.50 -0.33
CA ARG A 102 -2.67 6.26 -0.44
C ARG A 102 -3.29 7.12 -1.54
N ASP A 103 -2.99 8.40 -1.52
CA ASP A 103 -3.60 9.36 -2.44
C ASP A 103 -3.11 9.11 -3.86
N TYR A 104 -1.83 8.82 -4.04
CA TYR A 104 -1.28 8.46 -5.33
C TYR A 104 -1.89 7.17 -5.91
N LEU A 105 -1.94 6.10 -5.11
CA LEU A 105 -2.54 4.82 -5.54
C LEU A 105 -4.02 4.96 -5.87
N LYS A 106 -4.75 5.81 -5.14
CA LYS A 106 -6.14 6.13 -5.42
C LYS A 106 -6.33 6.84 -6.76
N ASP A 107 -5.42 7.75 -7.10
CA ASP A 107 -5.53 8.55 -8.33
C ASP A 107 -5.23 7.75 -9.60
N ILE A 108 -4.47 6.65 -9.47
CA ILE A 108 -4.12 5.78 -10.59
C ILE A 108 -4.95 4.49 -10.67
N GLN A 109 -5.78 4.20 -9.65
CA GLN A 109 -6.74 3.10 -9.61
C GLN A 109 -8.05 3.51 -10.30
#